data_AF-A0A923UAK6-F1
#
_entry.id   AF-A0A923UAK6-F1
#
_cell.length_a   1.000
_cell.length_b   1.000
_cell.length_c   1.000
_cell.angle_alpha   90.00
_cell.angle_beta   90.00
_cell.angle_gamma   90.00
#
_symmetry.space_group_name_H-M   'P 1'
#
loop_
_entity.id
_entity.type
_entity.pdbx_description
1 polymer ?
#
loop_
_entity_poly.entity_id
_entity_poly.type
_entity_poly.pdbx_seq_one_letter_code
_entity_poly.pdbx_strand_id
1 'polypeptide(L)'
;MSARWATLKLSHRLSSPVLQDPPNPRSTSVVSDLPAGTESVLESITAVQTATGFELFTDRQVVAMRVGGELRDLAASVSVGETAEPVLISSPDGLSILRHSAAHVAAQALQSINPQAKLGIGPPITDGFYYDFDVETPLTPEDLKAIDKAMERIIKTGQRFVRRVVTEEQARAELADEPYKLELIGLKGHPTEGAGGTDDNESVEVGGSELTIYDNVDPRTGETVWKDLCRGPHLPSTRMIGNGYALTRSAAAYWRGSEKNKQLQRVYGTAWASKDDLRAYITRQEEAAKRDHRKLGAELDLFSFPDEIGSGLAVFHPKGGIIRAEIENYMRERLVANGYEQVYSPHITKGTLFETSGHLQWYKDGMFPAMHLDEEVDDEGHVTRQGQEYYLKPMNCPFHNLIFRARGRSYRELPLRLAEFGTVYRYEKSGTLSGLTRVRGLTQDDAHIYVTPEQVKAEISSQLDFVFETLR
;
A
#
# COMPACT_ATOMS: atom_id res chain seq x y z
N MET A 1 -10.67 -20.16 51.50
CA MET A 1 -9.68 -20.74 52.42
C MET A 1 -8.33 -20.75 51.73
N SER A 2 -7.29 -20.41 52.50
CA SER A 2 -5.94 -19.98 52.14
C SER A 2 -5.07 -21.00 51.37
N ALA A 3 -3.99 -20.45 50.77
CA ALA A 3 -2.67 -21.03 50.45
C ALA A 3 -2.45 -21.45 48.98
N ARG A 4 -1.28 -21.25 48.35
CA ARG A 4 -0.02 -20.54 48.65
C ARG A 4 0.73 -20.39 47.32
N TRP A 5 1.40 -19.26 47.12
CA TRP A 5 2.37 -19.04 46.04
C TRP A 5 3.67 -19.81 46.31
N ALA A 6 4.22 -20.49 45.30
CA ALA A 6 5.55 -21.09 45.34
C ALA A 6 6.36 -20.67 44.11
N THR A 7 7.39 -19.86 44.37
CA THR A 7 8.43 -19.40 43.45
C THR A 7 9.58 -20.40 43.49
N LEU A 8 10.08 -20.87 42.35
CA LEU A 8 11.33 -21.63 42.27
C LEU A 8 12.43 -20.73 41.69
N LYS A 9 13.48 -20.51 42.49
CA LYS A 9 14.77 -19.96 42.08
C LYS A 9 15.67 -21.11 41.63
N LEU A 10 16.41 -20.94 40.54
CA LEU A 10 17.66 -21.67 40.30
C LEU A 10 18.81 -20.68 40.18
N SER A 11 19.81 -20.90 41.02
CA SER A 11 21.07 -20.17 41.11
C SER A 11 22.19 -21.00 40.52
N HIS A 12 23.02 -20.42 39.67
CA HIS A 12 24.44 -20.77 39.62
C HIS A 12 25.28 -19.51 39.41
N ARG A 13 26.15 -19.24 40.40
CA ARG A 13 27.32 -18.37 40.31
C ARG A 13 28.55 -19.23 40.07
N LEU A 14 29.58 -18.61 39.49
CA LEU A 14 31.05 -18.70 39.69
C LEU A 14 31.68 -18.27 38.35
N SER A 15 32.63 -17.34 38.17
CA SER A 15 33.41 -16.45 39.02
C SER A 15 34.12 -15.43 38.09
N SER A 16 34.23 -14.16 38.49
CA SER A 16 35.21 -13.16 38.01
C SER A 16 36.55 -13.38 38.77
N PRO A 17 37.67 -12.59 38.64
CA PRO A 17 37.79 -11.22 38.12
C PRO A 17 39.13 -10.84 37.41
N VAL A 18 39.19 -9.66 36.77
CA VAL A 18 40.30 -8.69 36.94
C VAL A 18 39.74 -7.27 36.74
N LEU A 19 39.96 -6.43 37.74
CA LEU A 19 39.69 -4.99 37.82
C LEU A 19 40.93 -4.20 37.40
N GLN A 20 40.75 -3.03 36.78
CA GLN A 20 41.69 -1.91 36.91
C GLN A 20 40.92 -0.58 37.02
N ASP A 21 41.22 0.14 38.09
CA ASP A 21 40.65 1.42 38.53
C ASP A 21 41.37 2.63 37.86
N PRO A 22 40.81 3.86 37.99
CA PRO A 22 41.02 4.99 37.08
C PRO A 22 42.13 5.96 37.52
N PRO A 23 42.51 6.94 36.69
CA PRO A 23 43.20 8.14 37.15
C PRO A 23 42.34 9.43 37.04
N ASN A 24 42.55 10.30 38.05
CA ASN A 24 41.90 11.60 38.32
C ASN A 24 42.60 12.77 37.54
N PRO A 25 42.25 14.08 37.68
CA PRO A 25 42.14 15.02 36.57
C PRO A 25 43.30 16.04 36.53
N ARG A 26 43.56 16.68 35.38
CA ARG A 26 44.24 18.00 35.30
C ARG A 26 44.24 18.59 33.87
N SER A 27 43.59 19.75 33.76
CA SER A 27 43.92 20.98 33.01
C SER A 27 44.76 20.96 31.71
N THR A 28 44.13 21.52 30.66
CA THR A 28 44.63 22.47 29.63
C THR A 28 45.85 22.12 28.75
N SER A 29 45.64 21.95 27.44
CA SER A 29 46.00 22.95 26.41
C SER A 29 45.69 22.48 24.98
N VAL A 30 45.16 23.42 24.19
CA VAL A 30 44.86 23.44 22.74
C VAL A 30 45.92 22.76 21.85
N VAL A 31 45.51 21.86 20.94
CA VAL A 31 45.87 21.83 19.50
C VAL A 31 44.78 21.09 18.73
N SER A 32 44.38 21.70 17.62
CA SER A 32 43.46 21.27 16.57
C SER A 32 43.74 19.89 15.99
N ASP A 33 42.71 19.04 15.95
CA ASP A 33 42.45 18.07 14.88
C ASP A 33 40.98 17.63 14.96
N LEU A 34 40.15 18.12 14.04
CA LEU A 34 38.76 17.71 13.90
C LEU A 34 38.70 16.47 12.99
N PRO A 35 38.08 15.34 13.41
CA PRO A 35 37.72 14.29 12.48
C PRO A 35 36.48 14.70 11.69
N ALA A 36 36.48 14.36 10.39
CA ALA A 36 35.33 14.51 9.51
C ALA A 36 34.17 13.62 9.98
N GLY A 37 32.96 14.19 10.02
CA GLY A 37 31.70 13.44 10.09
C GLY A 37 31.01 13.41 11.45
N THR A 38 30.64 14.56 12.01
CA THR A 38 29.49 14.65 12.93
C THR A 38 28.30 15.16 12.13
N GLU A 39 27.30 14.32 11.90
CA GLU A 39 25.95 14.79 11.56
C GLU A 39 25.51 15.70 12.71
N SER A 40 25.34 17.00 12.44
CA SER A 40 24.73 17.90 13.41
C SER A 40 23.29 17.49 13.59
N VAL A 41 22.96 16.94 14.76
CA VAL A 41 21.56 16.72 15.14
C VAL A 41 20.91 18.10 15.23
N LEU A 42 20.02 18.43 14.30
CA LEU A 42 19.25 19.67 14.37
C LEU A 42 18.23 19.54 15.50
N GLU A 43 18.29 20.48 16.43
CA GLU A 43 17.44 20.48 17.62
C GLU A 43 16.12 21.22 17.37
N SER A 44 15.08 20.86 18.13
CA SER A 44 13.82 21.60 18.16
C SER A 44 14.02 22.97 18.80
N ILE A 45 13.31 23.98 18.29
CA ILE A 45 13.44 25.37 18.74
C ILE A 45 12.11 25.85 19.28
N THR A 46 12.08 26.28 20.54
CA THR A 46 10.94 27.01 21.11
C THR A 46 11.05 28.48 20.73
N ALA A 47 10.02 28.99 20.07
CA ALA A 47 9.99 30.37 19.60
C ALA A 47 9.92 31.36 20.78
N VAL A 48 10.93 32.22 20.93
CA VAL A 48 10.96 33.29 21.95
C VAL A 48 10.28 34.58 21.47
N GLN A 49 10.08 34.70 20.16
CA GLN A 49 9.31 35.73 19.48
C GLN A 49 8.57 35.05 18.31
N THR A 50 7.49 35.65 17.82
CA THR A 50 6.82 35.11 16.62
C THR A 50 7.79 35.15 15.44
N ALA A 51 8.03 33.99 14.83
CA ALA A 51 8.98 33.80 13.74
C ALA A 51 8.46 32.77 12.75
N THR A 52 9.01 32.74 11.54
CA THR A 52 8.74 31.69 10.56
C THR A 52 9.75 30.54 10.68
N GLY A 53 9.42 29.38 10.12
CA GLY A 53 10.37 28.27 10.02
C GLY A 53 11.67 28.65 9.29
N PHE A 54 11.63 29.58 8.32
CA PHE A 54 12.83 30.11 7.66
C PHE A 54 13.77 30.88 8.58
N GLU A 55 13.23 31.52 9.63
CA GLU A 55 14.03 32.27 10.60
C GLU A 55 14.56 31.36 11.72
N LEU A 56 13.79 30.32 12.06
CA LEU A 56 14.19 29.34 13.08
C LEU A 56 15.25 28.37 12.55
N PHE A 57 15.13 27.92 11.30
CA PHE A 57 16.03 26.92 10.71
C PHE A 57 16.79 27.50 9.51
N THR A 58 18.12 27.58 9.64
CA THR A 58 19.01 28.07 8.59
C THR A 58 19.66 26.96 7.77
N ASP A 59 19.57 25.71 8.24
CA ASP A 59 20.07 24.55 7.51
C ASP A 59 19.18 24.26 6.29
N ARG A 60 19.81 24.16 5.12
CA ARG A 60 19.13 23.92 3.83
C ARG A 60 18.53 22.53 3.70
N GLN A 61 18.88 21.59 4.58
CA GLN A 61 18.28 20.27 4.62
C GLN A 61 16.89 20.28 5.27
N VAL A 62 16.56 21.32 6.06
CA VAL A 62 15.22 21.49 6.62
C VAL A 62 14.28 21.99 5.53
N VAL A 63 13.18 21.27 5.31
CA VAL A 63 12.20 21.59 4.25
C VAL A 63 10.83 21.98 4.80
N ALA A 64 10.54 21.60 6.03
CA ALA A 64 9.31 21.90 6.74
C ALA A 64 9.60 21.86 8.24
N MET A 65 8.57 22.11 9.04
CA MET A 65 8.65 21.99 10.49
C MET A 65 7.44 21.27 11.04
N ARG A 66 7.59 20.68 12.21
CA ARG A 66 6.47 20.16 13.00
C ARG A 66 6.22 21.07 14.18
N VAL A 67 4.96 21.48 14.37
CA VAL A 67 4.54 22.28 15.52
C VAL A 67 3.32 21.61 16.13
N GLY A 68 3.40 21.22 17.41
CA GLY A 68 2.28 20.55 18.09
C GLY A 68 1.85 19.22 17.46
N GLY A 69 2.78 18.52 16.79
CA GLY A 69 2.49 17.27 16.06
C GLY A 69 2.14 17.46 14.58
N GLU A 70 1.77 18.67 14.16
CA GLU A 70 1.33 18.95 12.79
C GLU A 70 2.47 19.43 11.90
N LEU A 71 2.54 18.93 10.66
CA LEU A 71 3.49 19.38 9.65
C LEU A 71 3.03 20.74 9.06
N ARG A 72 3.96 21.70 8.99
CA ARG A 72 3.74 23.06 8.47
C ARG A 72 4.89 23.47 7.54
N ASP A 73 4.59 24.27 6.52
CA ASP A 73 5.63 24.87 5.67
C ASP A 73 6.58 25.74 6.48
N LEU A 74 7.82 25.92 6.01
CA LEU A 74 8.75 26.88 6.64
C LEU A 74 8.26 28.34 6.57
N ALA A 75 7.33 28.65 5.67
CA ALA A 75 6.69 29.95 5.59
C ALA A 75 5.67 30.20 6.71
N ALA A 76 5.19 29.15 7.38
CA ALA A 76 4.19 29.29 8.43
C ALA A 76 4.80 29.96 9.68
N SER A 77 3.98 30.75 10.37
CA SER A 77 4.37 31.40 11.63
C SER A 77 4.33 30.41 12.79
N VAL A 78 5.30 30.54 13.69
CA VAL A 78 5.40 29.88 14.99
C VAL A 78 5.24 30.95 16.06
N SER A 79 4.24 30.79 16.91
CA SER A 79 3.91 31.74 17.97
C SER A 79 4.85 31.57 19.15
N VAL A 80 4.98 32.63 19.97
CA VAL A 80 5.79 32.59 21.20
C VAL A 80 5.37 31.42 22.09
N GLY A 81 6.34 30.61 22.51
CA GLY A 81 6.14 29.44 23.36
C GLY A 81 5.80 28.14 22.61
N GLU A 82 5.47 28.21 21.31
CA GLU A 82 5.37 27.00 20.48
C GLU A 82 6.78 26.45 20.18
N THR A 83 6.87 25.12 20.10
CA THR A 83 8.12 24.44 19.74
C THR A 83 8.01 23.90 18.32
N ALA A 84 8.97 24.28 17.49
CA ALA A 84 9.11 23.80 16.13
C ALA A 84 10.21 22.73 16.06
N GLU A 85 9.90 21.58 15.48
CA GLU A 85 10.85 20.51 15.21
C GLU A 85 11.26 20.56 13.72
N PRO A 86 12.56 20.48 13.39
CA PRO A 86 13.00 20.50 12.00
C PRO A 86 12.61 19.21 11.26
N VAL A 87 12.05 19.34 10.06
CA VAL A 87 11.81 18.20 9.16
C VAL A 87 12.86 18.21 8.06
N LEU A 88 13.79 17.26 8.13
CA LEU A 88 14.85 17.06 7.13
C LEU A 88 14.29 16.45 5.84
N ILE A 89 14.79 16.88 4.68
CA ILE A 89 14.39 16.36 3.36
C ILE A 89 14.57 14.84 3.21
N SER A 90 15.53 14.25 3.93
CA SER A 90 15.82 12.81 3.94
C SER A 90 14.96 12.02 4.94
N SER A 91 14.26 12.69 5.85
CA SER A 91 13.36 12.02 6.80
C SER A 91 12.11 11.46 6.09
N PRO A 92 11.39 10.49 6.68
CA PRO A 92 10.16 9.96 6.09
C PRO A 92 9.14 11.05 5.70
N ASP A 93 8.92 12.04 6.58
CA ASP A 93 8.01 13.15 6.29
C ASP A 93 8.59 14.13 5.26
N GLY A 94 9.90 14.39 5.30
CA GLY A 94 10.58 15.19 4.27
C GLY A 94 10.51 14.56 2.88
N LEU A 95 10.64 13.23 2.77
CA LEU A 95 10.47 12.50 1.53
C LEU A 95 9.03 12.57 1.03
N SER A 96 8.04 12.46 1.93
CA SER A 96 6.63 12.65 1.59
C SER A 96 6.36 14.04 0.99
N ILE A 97 6.88 15.10 1.64
CA ILE A 97 6.78 16.49 1.18
C ILE A 97 7.49 16.70 -0.15
N LEU A 98 8.71 16.14 -0.31
CA LEU A 98 9.48 16.19 -1.54
C LEU A 98 8.70 15.56 -2.71
N ARG A 99 8.12 14.37 -2.49
CA ARG A 99 7.33 13.65 -3.51
C ARG A 99 6.06 14.38 -3.87
N HIS A 100 5.41 14.98 -2.87
CA HIS A 100 4.24 15.82 -3.09
C HIS A 100 4.56 17.07 -3.93
N SER A 101 5.64 17.79 -3.60
CA SER A 101 6.14 18.89 -4.43
C SER A 101 6.54 18.45 -5.83
N ALA A 102 7.13 17.26 -5.99
CA ALA A 102 7.46 16.71 -7.30
C ALA A 102 6.20 16.37 -8.13
N ALA A 103 5.12 15.92 -7.47
CA ALA A 103 3.81 15.72 -8.11
C ALA A 103 3.24 17.02 -8.67
N HIS A 104 3.30 18.12 -7.89
CA HIS A 104 2.87 19.45 -8.37
C HIS A 104 3.70 19.93 -9.57
N VAL A 105 5.01 19.73 -9.54
CA VAL A 105 5.87 20.08 -10.68
C VAL A 105 5.55 19.23 -11.91
N ALA A 106 5.21 17.95 -11.74
CA ALA A 106 4.75 17.09 -12.84
C ALA A 106 3.41 17.58 -13.42
N ALA A 107 2.46 18.00 -12.57
CA ALA A 107 1.18 18.56 -13.00
C ALA A 107 1.35 19.87 -13.77
N GLN A 108 2.12 20.83 -13.24
CA GLN A 108 2.47 22.05 -13.94
C GLN A 108 3.18 21.76 -15.27
N ALA A 109 4.13 20.83 -15.28
CA ALA A 109 4.85 20.43 -16.47
C ALA A 109 3.91 19.89 -17.56
N LEU A 110 2.96 19.02 -17.19
CA LEU A 110 1.96 18.51 -18.13
C LEU A 110 1.09 19.65 -18.67
N GLN A 111 0.52 20.50 -17.82
CA GLN A 111 -0.35 21.60 -18.27
C GLN A 111 0.40 22.63 -19.13
N SER A 112 1.71 22.80 -18.92
CA SER A 112 2.54 23.65 -19.80
C SER A 112 2.68 23.12 -21.22
N ILE A 113 2.52 21.80 -21.42
CA ILE A 113 2.60 21.12 -22.72
C ILE A 113 1.20 20.93 -23.30
N ASN A 114 0.23 20.58 -22.45
CA ASN A 114 -1.17 20.39 -22.79
C ASN A 114 -2.07 21.22 -21.86
N PRO A 115 -2.37 22.49 -22.22
CA PRO A 115 -3.21 23.36 -21.40
C PRO A 115 -4.66 22.91 -21.24
N GLN A 116 -5.12 21.92 -22.02
CA GLN A 116 -6.47 21.37 -21.91
C GLN A 116 -6.58 20.24 -20.88
N ALA A 117 -5.44 19.71 -20.40
CA ALA A 117 -5.41 18.65 -19.40
C ALA A 117 -6.03 19.14 -18.09
N LYS A 118 -6.96 18.36 -17.52
CA LYS A 118 -7.57 18.67 -16.22
C LYS A 118 -6.92 17.87 -15.10
N LEU A 119 -6.74 18.52 -13.95
CA LEU A 119 -6.04 17.99 -12.80
C LEU A 119 -6.98 17.17 -11.92
N GLY A 120 -6.59 15.92 -11.64
CA GLY A 120 -7.21 15.05 -10.65
C GLY A 120 -6.51 15.15 -9.29
N ILE A 121 -6.12 14.01 -8.72
CA ILE A 121 -5.48 13.90 -7.39
C ILE A 121 -4.00 13.53 -7.56
N GLY A 122 -3.13 14.13 -6.75
CA GLY A 122 -1.67 14.00 -6.88
C GLY A 122 -0.91 13.66 -5.59
N PRO A 123 -1.16 12.51 -4.93
CA PRO A 123 -0.64 12.25 -3.61
C PRO A 123 0.79 11.68 -3.67
N PRO A 124 1.60 11.90 -2.62
CA PRO A 124 2.78 11.11 -2.38
C PRO A 124 2.39 9.66 -2.03
N ILE A 125 3.23 8.71 -2.42
CA ILE A 125 3.15 7.28 -2.08
C ILE A 125 4.48 6.80 -1.48
N THR A 126 4.52 5.59 -0.93
CA THR A 126 5.64 5.05 -0.15
C THR A 126 7.02 5.21 -0.79
N ASP A 127 7.12 5.08 -2.11
CA ASP A 127 8.38 5.21 -2.86
C ASP A 127 8.31 6.23 -4.01
N GLY A 128 7.34 7.15 -3.99
CA GLY A 128 7.18 8.11 -5.06
C GLY A 128 5.92 8.95 -4.98
N PHE A 129 5.34 9.25 -6.12
CA PHE A 129 4.08 9.97 -6.25
C PHE A 129 3.36 9.51 -7.51
N TYR A 130 2.10 9.88 -7.62
CA TYR A 130 1.43 9.91 -8.91
C TYR A 130 0.62 11.20 -9.05
N TYR A 131 0.17 11.49 -10.27
CA TYR A 131 -0.82 12.52 -10.52
C TYR A 131 -1.80 12.03 -11.59
N ASP A 132 -3.10 12.15 -11.33
CA ASP A 132 -4.17 11.78 -12.26
C ASP A 132 -4.55 12.96 -13.17
N PHE A 133 -4.69 12.68 -14.47
CA PHE A 133 -5.02 13.69 -15.48
C PHE A 133 -6.18 13.23 -16.35
N ASP A 134 -7.11 14.14 -16.61
CA ASP A 134 -8.08 13.99 -17.70
C ASP A 134 -7.49 14.60 -18.96
N VAL A 135 -7.18 13.75 -19.93
CA VAL A 135 -6.60 14.11 -21.22
C VAL A 135 -7.39 13.42 -22.32
N GLU A 136 -7.57 14.10 -23.44
CA GLU A 136 -8.30 13.56 -24.60
C GLU A 136 -7.56 12.37 -25.23
N THR A 137 -6.23 12.49 -25.35
CA THR A 137 -5.37 11.42 -25.88
C THR A 137 -4.55 10.79 -24.74
N PRO A 138 -4.53 9.44 -24.62
CA PRO A 138 -3.71 8.75 -23.63
C PRO A 138 -2.22 9.09 -23.74
N LEU A 139 -1.55 9.22 -22.59
CA LEU A 139 -0.14 9.62 -22.52
C LEU A 139 0.79 8.49 -22.96
N THR A 140 1.68 8.81 -23.89
CA THR A 140 2.70 7.90 -24.43
C THR A 140 4.05 8.02 -23.70
N PRO A 141 4.99 7.07 -23.89
CA PRO A 141 6.35 7.21 -23.38
C PRO A 141 7.07 8.48 -23.87
N GLU A 142 6.75 8.94 -25.09
CA GLU A 142 7.27 10.19 -25.65
C GLU A 142 6.74 11.42 -24.91
N ASP A 143 5.46 11.40 -24.51
CA ASP A 143 4.88 12.45 -23.69
C ASP A 143 5.54 12.51 -22.31
N LEU A 144 5.82 11.34 -21.68
CA LEU A 144 6.56 11.29 -20.42
C LEU A 144 7.95 11.93 -20.53
N LYS A 145 8.67 11.71 -21.64
CA LYS A 145 9.96 12.38 -21.90
C LYS A 145 9.79 13.89 -22.07
N ALA A 146 8.70 14.34 -22.67
CA ALA A 146 8.41 15.77 -22.82
C ALA A 146 8.08 16.42 -21.47
N ILE A 147 7.25 15.76 -20.65
CA ILE A 147 6.91 16.19 -19.28
C ILE A 147 8.18 16.27 -18.43
N ASP A 148 9.02 15.24 -18.44
CA ASP A 148 10.28 15.21 -17.68
C ASP A 148 11.20 16.39 -18.03
N LYS A 149 11.33 16.73 -19.33
CA LYS A 149 12.07 17.92 -19.78
C LYS A 149 11.43 19.23 -19.31
N ALA A 150 10.11 19.31 -19.23
CA ALA A 150 9.42 20.50 -18.71
C ALA A 150 9.58 20.61 -17.18
N MET A 151 9.51 19.50 -16.45
CA MET A 151 9.83 19.44 -15.01
C MET A 151 11.25 19.95 -14.76
N GLU A 152 12.23 19.51 -15.55
CA GLU A 152 13.63 19.94 -15.42
C GLU A 152 13.77 21.47 -15.56
N ARG A 153 13.02 22.08 -16.48
CA ARG A 153 13.00 23.55 -16.64
C ARG A 153 12.39 24.24 -15.43
N ILE A 154 11.25 23.75 -14.93
CA ILE A 154 10.57 24.31 -13.75
C ILE A 154 11.48 24.24 -12.51
N ILE A 155 12.09 23.08 -12.26
CA ILE A 155 13.04 22.87 -11.16
C ILE A 155 14.24 23.81 -11.28
N LYS A 156 14.76 24.01 -12.51
CA LYS A 156 15.88 24.94 -12.75
C LYS A 156 15.49 26.39 -12.48
N THR A 157 14.26 26.80 -12.79
CA THR A 157 13.74 28.14 -12.49
C THR A 157 13.68 28.40 -10.99
N GLY A 158 13.45 27.37 -10.16
CA GLY A 158 13.44 27.50 -8.71
C GLY A 158 12.23 28.27 -8.19
N GLN A 159 11.09 28.09 -8.84
CA GLN A 159 9.79 28.64 -8.42
C GLN A 159 9.54 28.35 -6.93
N ARG A 160 9.02 29.35 -6.22
CA ARG A 160 8.68 29.24 -4.79
C ARG A 160 7.28 28.68 -4.65
N PHE A 161 7.08 27.74 -3.74
CA PHE A 161 5.75 27.31 -3.35
C PHE A 161 5.19 28.28 -2.31
N VAL A 162 4.05 28.90 -2.58
CA VAL A 162 3.42 29.89 -1.70
C VAL A 162 2.01 29.42 -1.34
N ARG A 163 1.80 29.09 -0.07
CA ARG A 163 0.50 28.70 0.48
C ARG A 163 -0.41 29.92 0.63
N ARG A 164 -1.63 29.85 0.09
CA ARG A 164 -2.72 30.80 0.34
C ARG A 164 -3.92 30.10 0.94
N VAL A 165 -4.48 30.65 2.02
CA VAL A 165 -5.81 30.25 2.51
C VAL A 165 -6.87 30.97 1.68
N VAL A 166 -7.86 30.22 1.21
CA VAL A 166 -8.93 30.75 0.34
C VAL A 166 -10.30 30.31 0.86
N THR A 167 -11.33 31.09 0.55
CA THR A 167 -12.72 30.66 0.75
C THR A 167 -13.13 29.66 -0.33
N GLU A 168 -14.21 28.93 -0.09
CA GLU A 168 -14.80 28.03 -1.09
C GLU A 168 -15.19 28.77 -2.38
N GLU A 169 -15.77 29.97 -2.25
CA GLU A 169 -16.14 30.82 -3.39
C GLU A 169 -14.92 31.25 -4.21
N GLN A 170 -13.84 31.67 -3.54
CA GLN A 170 -12.57 32.03 -4.19
C GLN A 170 -11.96 30.82 -4.90
N ALA A 171 -11.89 29.66 -4.23
CA ALA A 171 -11.34 28.45 -4.82
C ALA A 171 -12.13 28.02 -6.06
N ARG A 172 -13.47 28.04 -6.00
CA ARG A 172 -14.33 27.71 -7.16
C ARG A 172 -14.15 28.67 -8.33
N ALA A 173 -14.04 29.97 -8.06
CA ALA A 173 -13.81 30.96 -9.11
C ALA A 173 -12.42 30.78 -9.75
N GLU A 174 -11.40 30.52 -8.93
CA GLU A 174 -10.02 30.34 -9.37
C GLU A 174 -9.76 29.05 -10.16
N LEU A 175 -10.55 28.00 -9.90
CA LEU A 175 -10.43 26.65 -10.46
C LEU A 175 -11.65 26.26 -11.31
N ALA A 176 -12.35 27.26 -11.88
CA ALA A 176 -13.57 27.04 -12.65
C ALA A 176 -13.38 26.09 -13.84
N ASP A 177 -12.16 26.04 -14.40
CA ASP A 177 -11.79 25.16 -15.50
C ASP A 177 -11.31 23.78 -15.05
N GLU A 178 -11.26 23.48 -13.75
CA GLU A 178 -10.76 22.22 -13.17
C GLU A 178 -11.91 21.42 -12.52
N PRO A 179 -12.70 20.65 -13.31
CA PRO A 179 -13.94 20.03 -12.83
C PRO A 179 -13.75 19.08 -11.64
N TYR A 180 -12.64 18.33 -11.62
CA TYR A 180 -12.32 17.40 -10.54
C TYR A 180 -11.96 18.13 -9.24
N LYS A 181 -11.26 19.26 -9.32
CA LYS A 181 -10.95 20.11 -8.16
C LYS A 181 -12.22 20.76 -7.60
N LEU A 182 -13.15 21.17 -8.47
CA LEU A 182 -14.47 21.66 -8.05
C LEU A 182 -15.29 20.60 -7.29
N GLU A 183 -15.23 19.35 -7.73
CA GLU A 183 -15.86 18.22 -7.00
C GLU A 183 -15.25 18.06 -5.61
N LEU A 184 -13.91 18.05 -5.51
CA LEU A 184 -13.19 17.93 -4.23
C LEU A 184 -13.55 19.07 -3.26
N ILE A 185 -13.63 20.31 -3.75
CA ILE A 185 -14.05 21.46 -2.92
C ILE A 185 -15.43 21.21 -2.30
N GLY A 186 -16.36 20.61 -3.05
CA GLY A 186 -17.71 20.28 -2.57
C GLY A 186 -17.77 19.16 -1.52
N LEU A 187 -16.70 18.37 -1.36
CA LEU A 187 -16.62 17.26 -0.40
C LEU A 187 -16.05 17.67 0.96
N LYS A 188 -15.54 18.90 1.10
CA LYS A 188 -14.99 19.41 2.35
C LYS A 188 -16.01 19.31 3.48
N GLY A 189 -15.68 18.55 4.53
CA GLY A 189 -16.49 18.44 5.76
C GLY A 189 -17.44 17.23 5.83
N HIS A 190 -17.47 16.38 4.80
CA HIS A 190 -18.18 15.09 4.86
C HIS A 190 -17.16 13.94 4.84
N PRO A 191 -16.94 13.23 5.96
CA PRO A 191 -16.28 11.93 5.91
C PRO A 191 -17.14 11.03 5.01
N THR A 192 -16.58 10.55 3.91
CA THR A 192 -17.26 9.59 3.05
C THR A 192 -17.26 8.22 3.74
N GLU A 193 -18.19 8.02 4.67
CA GLU A 193 -18.56 6.68 5.09
C GLU A 193 -19.14 5.94 3.87
N GLY A 194 -18.39 5.00 3.30
CA GLY A 194 -18.94 4.01 2.36
C GLY A 194 -18.23 3.80 1.02
N ALA A 195 -17.11 4.47 0.72
CA ALA A 195 -16.28 4.06 -0.42
C ALA A 195 -15.34 2.93 0.02
N GLY A 196 -15.70 1.68 -0.26
CA GLY A 196 -14.89 0.48 0.02
C GLY A 196 -13.60 0.37 -0.80
N GLY A 197 -12.78 1.42 -0.83
CA GLY A 197 -11.42 1.45 -1.39
C GLY A 197 -10.47 2.05 -0.36
N THR A 198 -9.33 1.42 -0.15
CA THR A 198 -8.34 1.67 0.91
C THR A 198 -7.56 2.99 0.83
N ASP A 199 -8.08 4.04 0.19
CA ASP A 199 -7.25 5.20 -0.17
C ASP A 199 -7.84 6.53 0.32
N ASP A 200 -7.32 7.02 1.46
CA ASP A 200 -7.49 8.39 2.01
C ASP A 200 -6.82 9.48 1.13
N ASN A 201 -6.63 9.24 -0.17
CA ASN A 201 -5.85 10.10 -1.07
C ASN A 201 -6.52 11.47 -1.31
N GLU A 202 -7.84 11.56 -1.19
CA GLU A 202 -8.60 12.83 -1.29
C GLU A 202 -8.23 13.81 -0.16
N SER A 203 -7.80 13.31 1.00
CA SER A 203 -7.46 14.12 2.18
C SER A 203 -6.25 15.02 1.98
N VAL A 204 -5.39 14.69 1.01
CA VAL A 204 -4.22 15.48 0.60
C VAL A 204 -4.67 16.80 -0.05
N GLU A 205 -5.81 16.77 -0.75
CA GLU A 205 -6.37 17.90 -1.49
C GLU A 205 -7.31 18.74 -0.60
N VAL A 206 -8.21 18.09 0.14
CA VAL A 206 -9.34 18.74 0.86
C VAL A 206 -9.70 18.07 2.21
N GLY A 207 -8.70 17.75 3.05
CA GLY A 207 -8.93 17.11 4.35
C GLY A 207 -8.88 18.02 5.60
N GLY A 208 -8.64 19.32 5.45
CA GLY A 208 -8.40 20.26 6.57
C GLY A 208 -9.59 21.16 6.93
N SER A 209 -9.48 21.87 8.06
CA SER A 209 -10.44 22.91 8.47
C SER A 209 -10.49 24.09 7.46
N GLU A 210 -9.38 24.35 6.77
CA GLU A 210 -9.21 25.42 5.78
C GLU A 210 -9.05 24.86 4.35
N LEU A 211 -9.44 25.65 3.34
CA LEU A 211 -9.08 25.38 1.94
C LEU A 211 -7.86 26.20 1.58
N THR A 212 -6.94 25.59 0.85
CA THR A 212 -5.69 26.22 0.47
C THR A 212 -5.34 25.97 -0.98
N ILE A 213 -4.74 26.99 -1.59
CA ILE A 213 -4.14 26.92 -2.91
C ILE A 213 -2.64 27.14 -2.73
N TYR A 214 -1.83 26.33 -3.39
CA TYR A 214 -0.40 26.55 -3.52
C TYR A 214 -0.10 27.18 -4.86
N ASP A 215 0.47 28.37 -4.83
CA ASP A 215 0.97 29.06 -6.01
C ASP A 215 2.44 28.69 -6.21
N ASN A 216 2.79 28.35 -7.44
CA ASN A 216 4.17 28.35 -7.90
C ASN A 216 4.49 29.75 -8.42
N VAL A 217 5.38 30.45 -7.71
CA VAL A 217 5.72 31.86 -7.98
C VAL A 217 7.12 31.95 -8.56
N ASP A 218 7.26 32.64 -9.70
CA ASP A 218 8.58 32.91 -10.30
C ASP A 218 9.40 33.81 -9.35
N PRO A 219 10.62 33.41 -8.96
CA PRO A 219 11.40 34.15 -7.97
C PRO A 219 11.99 35.46 -8.53
N ARG A 220 12.03 35.64 -9.86
CA ARG A 220 12.57 36.84 -10.51
C ARG A 220 11.50 37.90 -10.72
N THR A 221 10.32 37.50 -11.18
CA THR A 221 9.22 38.43 -11.48
C THR A 221 8.25 38.60 -10.31
N GLY A 222 8.14 37.59 -9.44
CA GLY A 222 7.13 37.56 -8.38
C GLY A 222 5.74 37.17 -8.88
N GLU A 223 5.59 36.80 -10.15
CA GLU A 223 4.31 36.40 -10.74
C GLU A 223 3.98 34.94 -10.43
N THR A 224 2.70 34.66 -10.17
CA THR A 224 2.18 33.30 -10.08
C THR A 224 2.11 32.68 -11.47
N VAL A 225 2.93 31.65 -11.70
CA VAL A 225 3.01 30.94 -12.99
C VAL A 225 2.10 29.73 -13.06
N TRP A 226 1.75 29.15 -11.91
CA TRP A 226 0.84 28.01 -11.81
C TRP A 226 0.27 27.94 -10.39
N LYS A 227 -0.87 27.27 -10.22
CA LYS A 227 -1.51 27.09 -8.92
C LYS A 227 -2.30 25.80 -8.86
N ASP A 228 -2.45 25.25 -7.67
CA ASP A 228 -3.24 24.03 -7.44
C ASP A 228 -3.90 24.02 -6.06
N LEU A 229 -5.06 23.39 -5.99
CA LEU A 229 -5.75 23.11 -4.73
C LEU A 229 -4.97 22.03 -4.00
N CYS A 230 -4.52 22.30 -2.79
CA CYS A 230 -3.72 21.35 -2.03
C CYS A 230 -3.57 21.82 -0.59
N ARG A 231 -3.52 20.89 0.38
CA ARG A 231 -3.27 21.21 1.79
C ARG A 231 -1.79 21.51 2.10
N GLY A 232 -0.89 20.83 1.38
CA GLY A 232 0.54 20.77 1.66
C GLY A 232 0.88 20.05 2.98
N PRO A 233 2.06 20.32 3.58
CA PRO A 233 3.05 21.32 3.15
C PRO A 233 3.81 20.93 1.86
N HIS A 234 4.55 21.90 1.33
CA HIS A 234 5.47 21.74 0.19
C HIS A 234 6.89 22.16 0.54
N LEU A 235 7.84 21.75 -0.31
CA LEU A 235 9.20 22.29 -0.28
C LEU A 235 9.18 23.83 -0.42
N PRO A 236 10.17 24.56 0.13
CA PRO A 236 10.29 26.00 -0.08
C PRO A 236 10.42 26.45 -1.54
N SER A 237 11.05 25.63 -2.38
CA SER A 237 11.28 25.91 -3.79
C SER A 237 11.39 24.61 -4.58
N THR A 238 10.89 24.65 -5.82
CA THR A 238 11.07 23.57 -6.81
C THR A 238 12.54 23.21 -7.03
N ARG A 239 13.49 24.13 -6.77
CA ARG A 239 14.93 23.87 -6.89
C ARG A 239 15.41 22.76 -5.96
N MET A 240 14.75 22.55 -4.83
CA MET A 240 15.12 21.55 -3.83
C MET A 240 14.80 20.11 -4.25
N ILE A 241 13.95 19.92 -5.26
CA ILE A 241 13.73 18.60 -5.89
C ILE A 241 15.03 18.13 -6.56
N GLY A 242 15.82 19.07 -7.09
CA GLY A 242 17.11 18.80 -7.70
C GLY A 242 17.00 17.82 -8.89
N ASN A 243 17.90 16.83 -8.92
CA ASN A 243 17.94 15.77 -9.93
C ASN A 243 17.73 14.38 -9.32
N GLY A 244 17.13 14.33 -8.13
CA GLY A 244 16.79 13.10 -7.40
C GLY A 244 15.40 12.55 -7.75
N TYR A 245 14.83 12.91 -8.90
CA TYR A 245 13.51 12.48 -9.34
C TYR A 245 13.56 11.72 -10.68
N ALA A 246 12.52 10.93 -10.94
CA ALA A 246 12.27 10.32 -12.25
C ALA A 246 10.78 10.02 -12.44
N LEU A 247 10.24 10.28 -13.64
CA LEU A 247 8.97 9.70 -14.07
C LEU A 247 9.18 8.23 -14.45
N THR A 248 8.22 7.36 -14.11
CA THR A 248 8.39 5.91 -14.22
C THR A 248 7.46 5.28 -15.25
N ARG A 249 6.16 5.53 -15.16
CA ARG A 249 5.16 4.97 -16.08
C ARG A 249 3.89 5.80 -16.12
N SER A 250 3.11 5.67 -17.19
CA SER A 250 1.70 6.05 -17.23
C SER A 250 0.82 4.81 -17.08
N ALA A 251 -0.38 4.97 -16.52
CA ALA A 251 -1.39 3.92 -16.43
C ALA A 251 -2.79 4.53 -16.51
N ALA A 252 -3.78 3.74 -16.92
CA ALA A 252 -5.17 4.12 -16.75
C ALA A 252 -5.57 4.01 -15.26
N ALA A 253 -6.32 4.99 -14.78
CA ALA A 253 -6.96 4.98 -13.47
C ALA A 253 -8.41 5.40 -13.61
N TYR A 254 -9.23 5.14 -12.61
CA TYR A 254 -10.61 5.62 -12.57
C TYR A 254 -10.74 6.66 -11.47
N TRP A 255 -11.47 7.74 -11.75
CA TRP A 255 -11.72 8.78 -10.76
C TRP A 255 -12.33 8.17 -9.48
N ARG A 256 -11.72 8.47 -8.32
CA ARG A 256 -12.11 7.92 -7.00
C ARG A 256 -12.14 6.39 -6.92
N GLY A 257 -11.34 5.71 -7.76
CA GLY A 257 -11.18 4.26 -7.73
C GLY A 257 -12.38 3.44 -8.22
N SER A 258 -13.39 4.09 -8.83
CA SER A 258 -14.62 3.44 -9.29
C SER A 258 -14.67 3.33 -10.81
N GLU A 259 -14.78 2.12 -11.34
CA GLU A 259 -14.93 1.83 -12.79
C GLU A 259 -16.17 2.47 -13.43
N LYS A 260 -17.12 2.94 -12.62
CA LYS A 260 -18.32 3.69 -13.06
C LYS A 260 -18.01 5.15 -13.40
N ASN A 261 -16.88 5.66 -12.92
CA ASN A 261 -16.47 7.05 -13.13
C ASN A 261 -15.61 7.18 -14.37
N LYS A 262 -15.35 8.43 -14.78
CA LYS A 262 -14.48 8.72 -15.92
C LYS A 262 -13.08 8.14 -15.71
N GLN A 263 -12.55 7.50 -16.74
CA GLN A 263 -11.16 7.02 -16.77
C GLN A 263 -10.21 8.22 -16.94
N LEU A 264 -9.15 8.22 -16.16
CA LEU A 264 -8.06 9.20 -16.15
C LEU A 264 -6.74 8.53 -16.53
N GLN A 265 -5.75 9.35 -16.88
CA GLN A 265 -4.36 8.93 -17.09
C GLN A 265 -3.53 9.29 -15.85
N ARG A 266 -3.04 8.27 -15.16
CA ARG A 266 -2.15 8.40 -14.00
C ARG A 266 -0.70 8.40 -14.45
N VAL A 267 0.04 9.45 -14.11
CA VAL A 267 1.50 9.50 -14.29
C VAL A 267 2.17 9.20 -12.96
N TYR A 268 3.01 8.16 -12.92
CA TYR A 268 3.80 7.81 -11.75
C TYR A 268 5.20 8.40 -11.82
N GLY A 269 5.71 8.87 -10.68
CA GLY A 269 7.09 9.31 -10.53
C GLY A 269 7.65 8.92 -9.16
N THR A 270 8.95 9.13 -8.99
CA THR A 270 9.65 8.97 -7.72
C THR A 270 10.55 10.18 -7.48
N ALA A 271 10.78 10.53 -6.21
CA ALA A 271 11.65 11.62 -5.81
C ALA A 271 12.37 11.28 -4.49
N TRP A 272 13.65 11.62 -4.44
CA TRP A 272 14.60 11.31 -3.37
C TRP A 272 15.47 12.53 -3.05
N ALA A 273 15.95 12.61 -1.81
CA ALA A 273 16.76 13.73 -1.33
C ALA A 273 18.04 13.94 -2.15
N SER A 274 18.57 12.88 -2.77
CA SER A 274 19.76 12.97 -3.63
C SER A 274 19.64 12.12 -4.90
N LYS A 275 20.50 12.40 -5.89
CA LYS A 275 20.67 11.57 -7.09
C LYS A 275 21.20 10.17 -6.77
N ASP A 276 21.95 10.02 -5.69
CA ASP A 276 22.51 8.73 -5.28
C ASP A 276 21.42 7.83 -4.70
N ASP A 277 20.51 8.40 -3.92
CA ASP A 277 19.33 7.70 -3.41
C ASP A 277 18.39 7.25 -4.54
N LEU A 278 18.16 8.13 -5.52
CA LEU A 278 17.40 7.77 -6.73
C LEU A 278 18.06 6.61 -7.47
N ARG A 279 19.38 6.67 -7.69
CA ARG A 279 20.12 5.58 -8.34
C ARG A 279 19.99 4.27 -7.56
N ALA A 280 20.17 4.32 -6.24
CA ALA A 280 20.01 3.15 -5.38
C ALA A 280 18.59 2.57 -5.47
N TYR A 281 17.56 3.41 -5.50
CA TYR A 281 16.19 2.97 -5.71
C TYR A 281 15.99 2.29 -7.07
N ILE A 282 16.42 2.92 -8.16
CA ILE A 282 16.31 2.36 -9.52
C ILE A 282 17.02 1.00 -9.58
N THR A 283 18.24 0.88 -9.05
CA THR A 283 18.96 -0.40 -9.00
C THR A 283 18.20 -1.47 -8.23
N ARG A 284 17.55 -1.13 -7.09
CA ARG A 284 16.69 -2.08 -6.37
C ARG A 284 15.49 -2.54 -7.21
N GLN A 285 14.86 -1.63 -7.95
CA GLN A 285 13.74 -1.96 -8.83
C GLN A 285 14.17 -2.85 -10.01
N GLU A 286 15.34 -2.58 -10.60
CA GLU A 286 15.92 -3.44 -11.66
C GLU A 286 16.23 -4.84 -11.13
N GLU A 287 16.81 -4.94 -9.92
CA GLU A 287 17.06 -6.23 -9.27
C GLU A 287 15.76 -6.96 -8.92
N ALA A 288 14.72 -6.27 -8.45
CA ALA A 288 13.41 -6.86 -8.20
C ALA A 288 12.77 -7.37 -9.50
N ALA A 289 12.83 -6.59 -10.59
CA ALA A 289 12.29 -6.98 -11.90
C ALA A 289 12.99 -8.22 -12.49
N LYS A 290 14.28 -8.43 -12.20
CA LYS A 290 14.99 -9.68 -12.57
C LYS A 290 14.45 -10.92 -11.84
N ARG A 291 13.79 -10.74 -10.70
CA ARG A 291 13.27 -11.82 -9.84
C ARG A 291 11.75 -11.95 -9.92
N ASP A 292 11.12 -11.30 -10.89
CA ASP A 292 9.69 -11.42 -11.15
C ASP A 292 9.35 -12.84 -11.61
N HIS A 293 8.50 -13.54 -10.85
CA HIS A 293 8.13 -14.92 -11.14
C HIS A 293 7.41 -15.07 -12.48
N ARG A 294 6.79 -14.02 -13.02
CA ARG A 294 6.16 -14.06 -14.35
C ARG A 294 7.19 -14.13 -15.45
N LYS A 295 8.28 -13.37 -15.29
CA LYS A 295 9.44 -13.41 -16.19
C LYS A 295 10.16 -14.75 -16.08
N LEU A 296 10.52 -15.15 -14.86
CA LEU A 296 11.22 -16.40 -14.61
C LEU A 296 10.36 -17.62 -14.99
N GLY A 297 9.05 -17.56 -14.74
CA GLY A 297 8.11 -18.63 -15.08
C GLY A 297 8.08 -18.92 -16.58
N ALA A 298 8.12 -17.88 -17.41
CA ALA A 298 8.23 -18.01 -18.86
C ALA A 298 9.64 -18.46 -19.30
N GLU A 299 10.70 -17.79 -18.81
CA GLU A 299 12.09 -18.08 -19.19
C GLU A 299 12.53 -19.50 -18.82
N LEU A 300 12.03 -20.03 -17.71
CA LEU A 300 12.38 -21.37 -17.21
C LEU A 300 11.38 -22.46 -17.60
N ASP A 301 10.30 -22.11 -18.34
CA ASP A 301 9.25 -23.04 -18.76
C ASP A 301 8.54 -23.72 -17.56
N LEU A 302 8.09 -22.92 -16.59
CA LEU A 302 7.45 -23.39 -15.36
C LEU A 302 5.92 -23.38 -15.47
N PHE A 303 5.34 -22.31 -15.99
CA PHE A 303 3.89 -22.16 -16.13
C PHE A 303 3.55 -21.13 -17.21
N SER A 304 2.30 -21.15 -17.67
CA SER A 304 1.72 -20.16 -18.57
C SER A 304 0.29 -19.81 -18.20
N PHE A 305 -0.23 -18.76 -18.84
CA PHE A 305 -1.65 -18.37 -18.81
C PHE A 305 -2.17 -18.26 -20.25
N PRO A 306 -2.57 -19.38 -20.88
CA PRO A 306 -3.13 -19.36 -22.22
C PRO A 306 -4.44 -18.56 -22.28
N ASP A 307 -4.59 -17.69 -23.27
CA ASP A 307 -5.76 -16.83 -23.42
C ASP A 307 -7.06 -17.65 -23.59
N GLU A 308 -6.96 -18.85 -24.19
CA GLU A 308 -8.08 -19.77 -24.42
C GLU A 308 -8.73 -20.28 -23.11
N ILE A 309 -7.97 -20.32 -22.01
CA ILE A 309 -8.46 -20.79 -20.71
C ILE A 309 -9.09 -19.64 -19.92
N GLY A 310 -8.62 -18.42 -20.15
CA GLY A 310 -9.06 -17.21 -19.46
C GLY A 310 -8.13 -16.76 -18.33
N SER A 311 -8.23 -15.48 -17.99
CA SER A 311 -7.29 -14.82 -17.08
C SER A 311 -7.30 -15.39 -15.67
N GLY A 312 -6.12 -15.51 -15.06
CA GLY A 312 -5.96 -15.94 -13.68
C GLY A 312 -6.08 -17.46 -13.47
N LEU A 313 -6.03 -18.25 -14.55
CA LEU A 313 -6.03 -19.72 -14.51
C LEU A 313 -4.71 -20.23 -15.08
N ALA A 314 -3.78 -20.59 -14.19
CA ALA A 314 -2.43 -20.99 -14.58
C ALA A 314 -2.38 -22.45 -15.07
N VAL A 315 -1.57 -22.70 -16.10
CA VAL A 315 -1.19 -24.04 -16.55
C VAL A 315 0.25 -24.29 -16.11
N PHE A 316 0.46 -25.27 -15.24
CA PHE A 316 1.80 -25.69 -14.83
C PHE A 316 2.41 -26.62 -15.88
N HIS A 317 3.58 -26.26 -16.39
CA HIS A 317 4.35 -27.05 -17.33
C HIS A 317 5.16 -28.12 -16.57
N PRO A 318 5.78 -29.12 -17.22
CA PRO A 318 6.44 -30.22 -16.52
C PRO A 318 7.42 -29.80 -15.41
N LYS A 319 8.23 -28.76 -15.64
CA LYS A 319 9.17 -28.25 -14.62
C LYS A 319 8.48 -27.58 -13.44
N GLY A 320 7.45 -26.77 -13.70
CA GLY A 320 6.64 -26.19 -12.62
C GLY A 320 5.81 -27.24 -11.89
N GLY A 321 5.37 -28.28 -12.60
CA GLY A 321 4.68 -29.44 -12.04
C GLY A 321 5.56 -30.20 -11.04
N ILE A 322 6.85 -30.38 -11.33
CA ILE A 322 7.81 -30.96 -10.37
C ILE A 322 7.88 -30.10 -9.11
N ILE A 323 8.10 -28.78 -9.24
CA ILE A 323 8.20 -27.88 -8.09
C ILE A 323 6.93 -27.96 -7.23
N ARG A 324 5.77 -27.89 -7.88
CA ARG A 324 4.48 -28.00 -7.20
C ARG A 324 4.33 -29.35 -6.48
N ALA A 325 4.68 -30.45 -7.13
CA ALA A 325 4.58 -31.78 -6.55
C ALA A 325 5.49 -31.95 -5.33
N GLU A 326 6.73 -31.46 -5.38
CA GLU A 326 7.65 -31.50 -4.23
C GLU A 326 7.10 -30.71 -3.03
N ILE A 327 6.53 -29.52 -3.27
CA ILE A 327 5.89 -28.72 -2.21
C ILE A 327 4.68 -29.47 -1.62
N GLU A 328 3.80 -30.01 -2.46
CA GLU A 328 2.61 -30.74 -2.00
C GLU A 328 2.99 -32.03 -1.25
N ASN A 329 4.01 -32.76 -1.71
CA ASN A 329 4.49 -33.97 -1.05
C ASN A 329 5.10 -33.66 0.32
N TYR A 330 5.98 -32.67 0.40
CA TYR A 330 6.55 -32.20 1.66
C TYR A 330 5.43 -31.82 2.64
N MET A 331 4.50 -30.95 2.22
CA MET A 331 3.41 -30.52 3.08
C MET A 331 2.51 -31.69 3.52
N ARG A 332 2.29 -32.68 2.65
CA ARG A 332 1.52 -33.88 3.00
C ARG A 332 2.18 -34.67 4.11
N GLU A 333 3.49 -34.92 4.01
CA GLU A 333 4.27 -35.61 5.04
C GLU A 333 4.22 -34.84 6.36
N ARG A 334 4.39 -33.51 6.29
CA ARG A 334 4.35 -32.62 7.44
C ARG A 334 2.98 -32.60 8.13
N LEU A 335 1.89 -32.55 7.37
CA LEU A 335 0.51 -32.60 7.88
C LEU A 335 0.24 -33.94 8.58
N VAL A 336 0.62 -35.06 7.98
CA VAL A 336 0.46 -36.40 8.59
C VAL A 336 1.27 -36.51 9.88
N ALA A 337 2.51 -36.04 9.90
CA ALA A 337 3.36 -36.03 11.09
C ALA A 337 2.78 -35.19 12.24
N ASN A 338 1.99 -34.16 11.93
CA ASN A 338 1.29 -33.30 12.91
C ASN A 338 -0.16 -33.76 13.21
N GLY A 339 -0.53 -34.97 12.80
CA GLY A 339 -1.82 -35.58 13.14
C GLY A 339 -3.00 -34.97 12.40
N TYR A 340 -2.80 -34.51 11.16
CA TYR A 340 -3.88 -34.15 10.26
C TYR A 340 -4.36 -35.36 9.46
N GLU A 341 -5.67 -35.44 9.28
CA GLU A 341 -6.34 -36.45 8.46
C GLU A 341 -6.66 -35.85 7.10
N GLN A 342 -6.16 -36.49 6.05
CA GLN A 342 -6.36 -36.03 4.69
C GLN A 342 -7.77 -36.36 4.17
N VAL A 343 -8.43 -35.36 3.61
CA VAL A 343 -9.76 -35.48 3.00
C VAL A 343 -9.79 -34.87 1.60
N TYR A 344 -10.83 -35.18 0.84
CA TYR A 344 -11.05 -34.66 -0.51
C TYR A 344 -12.51 -34.25 -0.68
N SER A 345 -12.76 -33.07 -1.24
CA SER A 345 -14.10 -32.56 -1.46
C SER A 345 -14.32 -32.07 -2.90
N PRO A 346 -15.57 -32.15 -3.44
CA PRO A 346 -15.87 -31.68 -4.78
C PRO A 346 -15.58 -30.19 -5.00
N HIS A 347 -15.42 -29.79 -6.26
CA HIS A 347 -15.19 -28.39 -6.67
C HIS A 347 -16.47 -27.58 -6.82
N ILE A 348 -17.61 -28.24 -6.97
CA ILE A 348 -18.92 -27.65 -7.29
C ILE A 348 -19.98 -28.24 -6.36
N THR A 349 -20.94 -27.42 -5.94
CA THR A 349 -22.04 -27.85 -5.06
C THR A 349 -23.24 -26.92 -5.19
N LYS A 350 -24.37 -27.33 -4.59
CA LYS A 350 -25.61 -26.55 -4.57
C LYS A 350 -25.46 -25.27 -3.74
N GLY A 351 -26.12 -24.20 -4.18
CA GLY A 351 -26.17 -22.91 -3.49
C GLY A 351 -26.59 -23.01 -2.02
N THR A 352 -27.50 -23.92 -1.68
CA THR A 352 -27.99 -24.13 -0.30
C THR A 352 -26.85 -24.41 0.71
N LEU A 353 -25.75 -25.06 0.30
CA LEU A 353 -24.61 -25.27 1.20
C LEU A 353 -23.91 -23.94 1.52
N PHE A 354 -23.77 -23.05 0.54
CA PHE A 354 -23.18 -21.73 0.71
C PHE A 354 -24.11 -20.74 1.41
N GLU A 355 -25.43 -20.87 1.24
CA GLU A 355 -26.43 -20.17 2.07
C GLU A 355 -26.33 -20.59 3.53
N THR A 356 -26.29 -21.90 3.80
CA THR A 356 -26.22 -22.45 5.17
C THR A 356 -24.94 -22.00 5.88
N SER A 357 -23.82 -21.94 5.15
CA SER A 357 -22.53 -21.53 5.69
C SER A 357 -22.34 -20.01 5.74
N GLY A 358 -23.27 -19.20 5.21
CA GLY A 358 -23.18 -17.74 5.20
C GLY A 358 -22.38 -17.14 4.02
N HIS A 359 -21.77 -17.97 3.16
CA HIS A 359 -20.89 -17.48 2.09
C HIS A 359 -21.65 -16.71 1.01
N LEU A 360 -22.89 -17.11 0.67
CA LEU A 360 -23.67 -16.37 -0.32
C LEU A 360 -24.18 -15.02 0.18
N GLN A 361 -24.27 -14.83 1.49
CA GLN A 361 -24.69 -13.58 2.10
C GLN A 361 -23.54 -12.56 2.14
N TRP A 362 -22.32 -13.03 2.39
CA TRP A 362 -21.16 -12.15 2.63
C TRP A 362 -20.12 -12.12 1.50
N TYR A 363 -20.06 -13.16 0.67
CA TYR A 363 -18.97 -13.38 -0.28
C TYR A 363 -19.43 -13.60 -1.73
N LYS A 364 -20.73 -13.43 -2.03
CA LYS A 364 -21.31 -13.69 -3.37
C LYS A 364 -20.59 -12.94 -4.49
N ASP A 365 -20.23 -11.67 -4.28
CA ASP A 365 -19.56 -10.86 -5.29
C ASP A 365 -18.13 -11.34 -5.61
N GLY A 366 -17.51 -12.11 -4.69
CA GLY A 366 -16.22 -12.75 -4.88
C GLY A 366 -16.31 -14.20 -5.39
N MET A 367 -17.52 -14.73 -5.61
CA MET A 367 -17.75 -16.07 -6.13
C MET A 367 -17.95 -16.03 -7.65
N PHE A 368 -17.58 -17.13 -8.33
CA PHE A 368 -18.00 -17.31 -9.71
C PHE A 368 -19.53 -17.32 -9.81
N PRO A 369 -20.10 -16.79 -10.91
CA PRO A 369 -21.55 -16.81 -11.11
C PRO A 369 -22.13 -18.21 -10.99
N ALA A 370 -23.39 -18.26 -10.55
CA ALA A 370 -24.11 -19.49 -10.40
C ALA A 370 -24.36 -20.16 -11.76
N MET A 371 -24.27 -21.48 -11.80
CA MET A 371 -24.73 -22.32 -12.90
C MET A 371 -26.15 -22.78 -12.58
N HIS A 372 -27.12 -22.30 -13.36
CA HIS A 372 -28.49 -22.77 -13.30
C HIS A 372 -28.60 -24.12 -14.01
N LEU A 373 -28.86 -25.18 -13.26
CA LEU A 373 -28.95 -26.54 -13.76
C LEU A 373 -30.35 -27.11 -13.54
N ASP A 374 -30.68 -28.18 -14.25
CA ASP A 374 -31.76 -29.08 -13.85
C ASP A 374 -33.19 -28.49 -13.92
N GLU A 375 -33.37 -27.35 -14.62
CA GLU A 375 -34.70 -26.80 -14.96
C GLU A 375 -35.32 -27.58 -16.11
N GLU A 376 -36.58 -27.97 -15.95
CA GLU A 376 -37.38 -28.59 -17.01
C GLU A 376 -38.54 -27.65 -17.36
N VAL A 377 -38.78 -27.50 -18.66
CA VAL A 377 -39.89 -26.71 -19.21
C VAL A 377 -40.76 -27.60 -20.11
N ASP A 378 -42.06 -27.32 -20.17
CA ASP A 378 -42.97 -27.95 -21.13
C ASP A 378 -42.80 -27.37 -22.55
N ASP A 379 -43.53 -27.93 -23.52
CA ASP A 379 -43.50 -27.51 -24.93
C ASP A 379 -43.98 -26.04 -25.10
N GLU A 380 -44.72 -25.52 -24.12
CA GLU A 380 -45.21 -24.15 -24.04
C GLU A 380 -44.27 -23.19 -23.28
N GLY A 381 -43.15 -23.70 -22.74
CA GLY A 381 -42.14 -22.93 -22.02
C GLY A 381 -42.44 -22.66 -20.53
N HIS A 382 -43.41 -23.36 -19.93
CA HIS A 382 -43.64 -23.29 -18.49
C HIS A 382 -42.71 -24.23 -17.72
N VAL A 383 -42.15 -23.72 -16.63
CA VAL A 383 -41.28 -24.50 -15.73
C VAL A 383 -42.08 -25.63 -15.06
N THR A 384 -41.77 -26.87 -15.43
CA THR A 384 -42.32 -28.10 -14.83
C THR A 384 -41.47 -28.60 -13.67
N ARG A 385 -40.18 -28.22 -13.63
CA ARG A 385 -39.26 -28.47 -12.52
C ARG A 385 -38.35 -27.27 -12.32
N GLN A 386 -38.38 -26.68 -11.13
CA GLN A 386 -37.50 -25.57 -10.76
C GLN A 386 -36.04 -26.02 -10.82
N GLY A 387 -35.20 -25.25 -11.52
CA GLY A 387 -33.77 -25.49 -11.57
C GLY A 387 -33.08 -25.23 -10.23
N GLN A 388 -31.82 -25.63 -10.15
CA GLN A 388 -30.98 -25.47 -8.97
C GLN A 388 -29.72 -24.70 -9.32
N GLU A 389 -29.37 -23.75 -8.46
CA GLU A 389 -28.12 -23.01 -8.57
C GLU A 389 -26.96 -23.84 -8.02
N TYR A 390 -25.94 -24.02 -8.84
CA TYR A 390 -24.66 -24.60 -8.45
C TYR A 390 -23.55 -23.56 -8.51
N TYR A 391 -22.61 -23.65 -7.59
CA TYR A 391 -21.47 -22.73 -7.52
C TYR A 391 -20.16 -23.52 -7.45
N LEU A 392 -19.12 -22.97 -8.09
CA LEU A 392 -17.74 -23.36 -7.80
C LEU A 392 -17.39 -22.96 -6.36
N LYS A 393 -16.66 -23.81 -5.63
CA LYS A 393 -16.32 -23.53 -4.23
C LYS A 393 -15.31 -22.39 -4.13
N PRO A 394 -15.59 -21.33 -3.34
CA PRO A 394 -14.62 -20.28 -3.06
C PRO A 394 -13.68 -20.64 -1.89
N MET A 395 -14.09 -21.62 -1.07
CA MET A 395 -13.42 -22.09 0.15
C MET A 395 -13.81 -23.55 0.44
N ASN A 396 -12.96 -24.30 1.16
CA ASN A 396 -13.22 -25.71 1.48
C ASN A 396 -14.06 -25.93 2.76
N CYS A 397 -14.14 -24.92 3.63
CA CYS A 397 -14.76 -24.99 4.97
C CYS A 397 -16.13 -25.67 5.00
N PRO A 398 -17.10 -25.31 4.12
CA PRO A 398 -18.42 -25.91 4.13
C PRO A 398 -18.39 -27.43 3.91
N PHE A 399 -17.44 -27.93 3.12
CA PHE A 399 -17.30 -29.36 2.83
C PHE A 399 -16.67 -30.11 4.00
N HIS A 400 -15.68 -29.52 4.67
CA HIS A 400 -15.06 -30.13 5.86
C HIS A 400 -16.08 -30.23 7.00
N ASN A 401 -16.98 -29.25 7.12
CA ASN A 401 -18.10 -29.32 8.07
C ASN A 401 -19.08 -30.46 7.76
N LEU A 402 -19.29 -30.82 6.48
CA LEU A 402 -20.09 -32.00 6.12
C LEU A 402 -19.40 -33.30 6.55
N ILE A 403 -18.08 -33.40 6.41
CA ILE A 403 -17.29 -34.55 6.88
C ILE A 403 -17.37 -34.66 8.41
N PHE A 404 -17.21 -33.55 9.12
CA PHE A 404 -17.37 -33.51 10.57
C PHE A 404 -18.76 -34.01 10.98
N ARG A 405 -19.82 -33.49 10.35
CA ARG A 405 -21.23 -33.80 10.63
C ARG A 405 -21.68 -35.20 10.19
N ALA A 406 -20.94 -35.89 9.32
CA ALA A 406 -21.36 -37.17 8.73
C ALA A 406 -21.70 -38.26 9.76
N ARG A 407 -21.15 -38.17 10.99
CA ARG A 407 -21.53 -39.02 12.12
C ARG A 407 -21.41 -38.27 13.45
N GLY A 408 -21.98 -38.85 14.50
CA GLY A 408 -21.76 -38.40 15.88
C GLY A 408 -20.28 -38.43 16.26
N ARG A 409 -19.84 -37.40 17.00
CA ARG A 409 -18.45 -37.22 17.45
C ARG A 409 -18.37 -37.22 18.97
N SER A 410 -17.39 -37.92 19.52
CA SER A 410 -17.04 -37.89 20.94
C SER A 410 -16.02 -36.79 21.21
N TYR A 411 -16.08 -36.16 22.39
CA TYR A 411 -15.06 -35.21 22.84
C TYR A 411 -13.64 -35.83 22.87
N ARG A 412 -13.54 -37.16 22.97
CA ARG A 412 -12.27 -37.91 22.96
C ARG A 412 -11.61 -37.96 21.58
N GLU A 413 -12.36 -37.70 20.51
CA GLU A 413 -11.85 -37.61 19.14
C GLU A 413 -11.28 -36.22 18.84
N LEU A 414 -11.41 -35.25 19.75
CA LEU A 414 -10.90 -33.89 19.58
C LEU A 414 -9.54 -33.72 20.27
N PRO A 415 -8.57 -33.01 19.66
CA PRO A 415 -8.69 -32.22 18.44
C PRO A 415 -8.73 -33.08 17.15
N LEU A 416 -9.68 -32.81 16.26
CA LEU A 416 -9.77 -33.43 14.94
C LEU A 416 -9.30 -32.42 13.89
N ARG A 417 -8.31 -32.79 13.08
CA ARG A 417 -7.69 -31.91 12.08
C ARG A 417 -7.94 -32.47 10.68
N LEU A 418 -8.82 -31.85 9.89
CA LEU A 418 -9.04 -32.26 8.51
C LEU A 418 -8.19 -31.38 7.59
N ALA A 419 -7.41 -31.97 6.69
CA ALA A 419 -6.59 -31.25 5.72
C ALA A 419 -6.89 -31.66 4.29
N GLU A 420 -6.83 -30.72 3.35
CA GLU A 420 -7.05 -30.94 1.93
C GLU A 420 -6.15 -29.99 1.13
N PHE A 421 -5.48 -30.51 0.09
CA PHE A 421 -4.95 -29.64 -0.97
C PHE A 421 -6.11 -29.18 -1.85
N GLY A 422 -6.94 -28.30 -1.29
CA GLY A 422 -8.26 -27.96 -1.77
C GLY A 422 -8.20 -26.90 -2.84
N THR A 423 -8.58 -27.25 -4.07
CA THR A 423 -8.66 -26.30 -5.17
C THR A 423 -9.95 -25.50 -5.12
N VAL A 424 -9.83 -24.18 -5.05
CA VAL A 424 -10.93 -23.23 -4.92
C VAL A 424 -10.89 -22.18 -6.03
N TYR A 425 -12.02 -21.51 -6.25
CA TYR A 425 -12.19 -20.52 -7.30
C TYR A 425 -12.75 -19.22 -6.76
N ARG A 426 -12.06 -18.10 -7.02
CA ARG A 426 -12.47 -16.76 -6.61
C ARG A 426 -12.59 -15.85 -7.82
N TYR A 427 -13.69 -15.10 -7.89
CA TYR A 427 -13.97 -14.19 -8.99
C TYR A 427 -13.25 -12.86 -8.80
N GLU A 428 -11.92 -12.92 -8.86
CA GLU A 428 -11.06 -11.74 -8.81
C GLU A 428 -11.28 -10.86 -10.05
N LYS A 429 -11.33 -9.54 -9.83
CA LYS A 429 -11.45 -8.55 -10.91
C LYS A 429 -10.29 -8.72 -11.88
N SER A 430 -10.55 -8.64 -13.19
CA SER A 430 -9.52 -8.90 -14.22
C SER A 430 -8.27 -8.02 -14.06
N GLY A 431 -8.45 -6.75 -13.69
CA GLY A 431 -7.36 -5.80 -13.46
C GLY A 431 -6.50 -6.05 -12.22
N THR A 432 -6.90 -6.94 -11.31
CA THR A 432 -6.12 -7.27 -10.10
C THR A 432 -5.27 -8.52 -10.25
N LEU A 433 -5.48 -9.31 -11.31
CA LEU A 433 -4.77 -10.56 -11.55
C LEU A 433 -3.27 -10.30 -11.82
N SER A 434 -2.39 -11.11 -11.21
CA SER A 434 -0.95 -10.93 -11.34
C SER A 434 -0.18 -12.24 -11.17
N GLY A 435 0.19 -12.84 -12.30
CA GLY A 435 0.91 -14.12 -12.35
C GLY A 435 0.28 -15.17 -11.42
N LEU A 436 1.11 -15.92 -10.69
CA LEU A 436 0.67 -16.83 -9.63
C LEU A 436 0.32 -16.16 -8.27
N THR A 437 0.55 -14.86 -8.09
CA THR A 437 0.34 -14.19 -6.79
C THR A 437 -1.14 -13.86 -6.54
N ARG A 438 -1.88 -13.51 -7.60
CA ARG A 438 -3.32 -13.27 -7.54
C ARG A 438 -4.00 -13.89 -8.75
N VAL A 439 -4.71 -14.98 -8.51
CA VAL A 439 -5.30 -15.89 -9.50
C VAL A 439 -6.78 -16.15 -9.19
N ARG A 440 -7.52 -16.66 -10.17
CA ARG A 440 -8.92 -17.08 -10.00
C ARG A 440 -9.05 -18.52 -9.57
N GLY A 441 -8.12 -19.40 -9.97
CA GLY A 441 -8.06 -20.79 -9.53
C GLY A 441 -6.78 -21.03 -8.74
N LEU A 442 -6.91 -21.53 -7.52
CA LEU A 442 -5.78 -21.81 -6.64
C LEU A 442 -6.02 -23.09 -5.84
N THR A 443 -4.93 -23.75 -5.44
CA THR A 443 -4.94 -24.88 -4.52
C THR A 443 -4.30 -24.41 -3.22
N GLN A 444 -5.02 -24.55 -2.11
CA GLN A 444 -4.53 -24.24 -0.77
C GLN A 444 -4.20 -25.55 -0.06
N ASP A 445 -3.14 -25.57 0.74
CA ASP A 445 -2.87 -26.56 1.79
C ASP A 445 -3.81 -26.33 2.99
N ASP A 446 -5.11 -26.35 2.71
CA ASP A 446 -6.15 -25.90 3.63
C ASP A 446 -6.42 -26.94 4.72
N ALA A 447 -6.77 -26.47 5.92
CA ALA A 447 -7.15 -27.34 7.02
C ALA A 447 -8.18 -26.70 7.94
N HIS A 448 -9.10 -27.55 8.43
CA HIS A 448 -10.12 -27.17 9.40
C HIS A 448 -9.98 -28.05 10.64
N ILE A 449 -9.81 -27.39 11.78
CA ILE A 449 -9.53 -28.05 13.05
C ILE A 449 -10.71 -27.86 13.99
N TYR A 450 -11.25 -28.98 14.45
CA TYR A 450 -12.38 -29.04 15.37
C TYR A 450 -11.84 -29.33 16.77
N VAL A 451 -12.15 -28.46 17.71
CA VAL A 451 -11.65 -28.50 19.09
C VAL A 451 -12.76 -28.15 20.08
N THR A 452 -12.58 -28.53 21.35
CA THR A 452 -13.38 -27.94 22.43
C THR A 452 -12.90 -26.52 22.76
N PRO A 453 -13.72 -25.67 23.39
CA PRO A 453 -13.30 -24.31 23.77
C PRO A 453 -12.00 -24.26 24.59
N GLU A 454 -11.76 -25.26 25.45
CA GLU A 454 -10.57 -25.33 26.31
C GLU A 454 -9.29 -25.67 25.52
N GLN A 455 -9.43 -26.35 24.38
CA GLN A 455 -8.32 -26.78 23.54
C GLN A 455 -7.82 -25.69 22.58
N VAL A 456 -8.61 -24.65 22.30
CA VAL A 456 -8.30 -23.59 21.31
C VAL A 456 -6.90 -23.00 21.50
N LYS A 457 -6.54 -22.61 22.73
CA LYS A 457 -5.25 -21.95 22.99
C LYS A 457 -4.05 -22.88 22.71
N ALA A 458 -4.16 -24.14 23.11
CA ALA A 458 -3.13 -25.13 22.88
C ALA A 458 -2.98 -25.42 21.37
N GLU A 459 -4.11 -25.54 20.67
CA GLU A 459 -4.12 -25.77 19.23
C GLU A 459 -3.48 -24.61 18.47
N ILE A 460 -3.85 -23.35 18.75
CA ILE A 460 -3.23 -22.18 18.12
C ILE A 460 -1.71 -22.16 18.33
N SER A 461 -1.23 -22.51 19.52
CA SER A 461 0.21 -22.57 19.80
C SER A 461 0.89 -23.63 18.94
N SER A 462 0.31 -24.84 18.87
CA SER A 462 0.78 -25.93 18.01
C SER A 462 0.77 -25.55 16.52
N GLN A 463 -0.24 -24.80 16.06
CA GLN A 463 -0.32 -24.32 14.69
C GLN A 463 0.81 -23.34 14.36
N LEU A 464 1.12 -22.40 15.27
CA LEU A 464 2.21 -21.46 15.08
C LEU A 464 3.57 -22.16 15.06
N ASP A 465 3.78 -23.14 15.93
CA ASP A 465 5.00 -23.96 15.93
C ASP A 465 5.14 -24.72 14.59
N PHE A 466 4.04 -25.27 14.07
CA PHE A 466 4.04 -25.94 12.77
C PHE A 466 4.33 -24.99 11.59
N VAL A 467 3.81 -23.75 11.63
CA VAL A 467 4.15 -22.72 10.64
C VAL A 467 5.64 -22.38 10.71
N PHE A 468 6.20 -22.19 11.90
CA PHE A 468 7.64 -21.90 12.05
C PHE A 468 8.53 -23.06 11.61
N GLU A 469 8.09 -24.29 11.83
CA GLU A 469 8.78 -25.46 11.31
C GLU A 469 8.77 -25.51 9.79
N THR A 470 7.66 -25.10 9.15
CA THR A 470 7.53 -25.09 7.69
C THR A 470 8.38 -23.99 7.03
N LEU A 471 8.60 -22.86 7.72
CA LEU A 471 9.38 -21.72 7.23
C LEU A 471 10.90 -21.84 7.41
N ARG A 472 11.37 -22.82 8.20
CA ARG A 472 12.79 -23.07 8.48
C ARG A 472 13.35 -24.16 7.59
#